data_AF-A0A9D4QE17-F1
#
_entry.id   AF-A0A9D4QE17-F1
#
_cell.length_a   1.000
_cell.length_b   1.000
_cell.length_c   1.000
_cell.angle_alpha   90.00
_cell.angle_beta   90.00
_cell.angle_gamma   90.00
#
_symmetry.space_group_name_H-M   'P 1'
#
loop_
_entity.id
_entity.type
_entity.pdbx_description
1 polymer ?
#
loop_
_entity_poly.entity_id
_entity_poly.type
_entity_poly.pdbx_seq_one_letter_code
_entity_poly.pdbx_strand_id
1 'polypeptide(L)'
;MADGWKYTLTGFGAFLEMRRVAFAEPMPATLLCGVCGVLSSRTSQLPCGHVFCASCDAQLPRGKDRCCPFDEKKFTDSDVHSMSIELRELEQRRIMCSARSSRVCGFSGKLSELADHLTRCGGGKVKCCKCHRPVSRNLAVDHYRSCTRGHLCASNDEAAAKEIGDASQMAAVDRRPRESVPTKGVDSEAATGCRTNALVDRVASLERQLLEVQKKSTSRKQSSVAAGKGAAVIQGPYRPPSKAGVLITTCKFADIYAGVDSLNEKKTKVRKSTDTYSLGGYTFKLECEFTKNENKINVAFTLFLRDGEWDSYVEWPFKKKVTLIVMHAKDAAKDVRLPLTMDNYNVVKRPRGGVWNWGNSTITVNWNDIELRGYVDRGDLYVNVEFE
;
A
#
# COMPACT_ATOMS: atom_id res chain seq x y z
N MET A 1 14.21 5.57 31.78
CA MET A 1 14.05 5.30 30.33
C MET A 1 12.94 6.20 29.82
N ALA A 2 13.18 6.98 28.77
CA ALA A 2 12.23 7.99 28.30
C ALA A 2 11.03 7.36 27.58
N ASP A 3 9.82 7.61 28.08
CA ASP A 3 8.58 7.18 27.44
C ASP A 3 8.22 8.21 26.34
N GLY A 4 8.23 7.80 25.06
CA GLY A 4 8.17 8.74 23.92
C GLY A 4 6.88 9.56 23.77
N TRP A 5 6.96 10.60 22.94
CA TRP A 5 5.91 11.60 22.69
C TRP A 5 4.74 10.98 21.90
N LYS A 6 3.60 10.73 22.56
CA LYS A 6 2.51 9.89 22.02
C LYS A 6 1.32 10.68 21.49
N TYR A 7 1.32 10.91 20.18
CA TYR A 7 0.25 11.60 19.46
C TYR A 7 -0.69 10.62 18.73
N THR A 8 -1.93 11.05 18.48
CA THR A 8 -2.87 10.39 17.56
C THR A 8 -2.87 11.14 16.24
N LEU A 9 -2.73 10.44 15.11
CA LEU A 9 -2.55 11.03 13.78
C LEU A 9 -3.88 11.18 13.04
N THR A 10 -4.03 12.21 12.19
CA THR A 10 -5.15 12.34 11.25
C THR A 10 -4.75 13.07 9.96
N GLY A 11 -5.37 12.70 8.83
CA GLY A 11 -5.13 13.29 7.52
C GLY A 11 -3.89 12.74 6.81
N PHE A 12 -3.39 11.58 7.23
CA PHE A 12 -2.13 10.96 6.75
C PHE A 12 -2.34 9.64 5.99
N GLY A 13 -3.56 9.43 5.47
CA GLY A 13 -3.92 8.22 4.74
C GLY A 13 -4.30 7.05 5.65
N ALA A 14 -5.00 6.06 5.07
CA ALA A 14 -5.74 5.04 5.81
C ALA A 14 -4.89 4.14 6.75
N PHE A 15 -3.58 4.03 6.54
CA PHE A 15 -2.70 3.32 7.47
C PHE A 15 -2.46 4.10 8.78
N LEU A 16 -2.35 5.43 8.72
CA LEU A 16 -2.03 6.29 9.87
C LEU A 16 -3.26 6.97 10.49
N GLU A 17 -4.40 6.96 9.81
CA GLU A 17 -5.63 7.59 10.28
C GLU A 17 -6.08 7.07 11.66
N MET A 18 -6.26 8.00 12.60
CA MET A 18 -6.53 7.74 14.03
C MET A 18 -5.54 6.80 14.73
N ARG A 19 -4.35 6.54 14.14
CA ARG A 19 -3.31 5.70 14.76
C ARG A 19 -2.57 6.49 15.84
N ARG A 20 -2.38 5.86 17.01
CA ARG A 20 -1.51 6.42 18.06
C ARG A 20 -0.06 5.98 17.88
N VAL A 21 0.84 6.94 17.70
CA VAL A 21 2.28 6.76 17.42
C VAL A 21 3.09 7.43 18.54
N ALA A 22 4.19 6.81 18.97
CA ALA A 22 5.15 7.42 19.89
C ALA A 22 6.38 7.91 19.11
N PHE A 23 6.64 9.21 19.11
CA PHE A 23 7.80 9.83 18.48
C PHE A 23 8.97 9.90 19.47
N ALA A 24 10.20 9.86 18.97
CA ALA A 24 11.41 10.03 19.77
C ALA A 24 11.60 11.49 20.22
N GLU A 25 11.15 12.43 19.40
CA GLU A 25 11.19 13.88 19.60
C GLU A 25 9.77 14.46 19.61
N PRO A 26 9.53 15.61 20.24
CA PRO A 26 8.23 16.26 20.22
C PRO A 26 7.90 16.76 18.80
N MET A 27 6.64 16.66 18.39
CA MET A 27 6.17 17.29 17.16
C MET A 27 5.89 18.79 17.41
N PRO A 28 6.09 19.68 16.41
CA PRO A 28 5.78 21.09 16.52
C PRO A 28 4.34 21.35 16.99
N ALA A 29 4.17 22.22 17.98
CA ALA A 29 2.86 22.55 18.55
C ALA A 29 1.89 23.15 17.50
N THR A 30 2.42 23.79 16.45
CA THR A 30 1.69 24.29 15.28
C THR A 30 0.93 23.20 14.50
N LEU A 31 1.25 21.92 14.70
CA LEU A 31 0.59 20.77 14.06
C LEU A 31 -0.33 19.98 15.02
N LEU A 32 -0.41 20.40 16.29
CA LEU A 32 -1.20 19.76 17.34
C LEU A 32 -2.47 20.58 17.61
N CYS A 33 -3.65 19.96 17.52
CA CYS A 33 -4.89 20.65 17.85
C CYS A 33 -5.05 20.81 19.37
N GLY A 34 -5.21 22.05 19.85
CA GLY A 34 -5.43 22.35 21.27
C GLY A 34 -6.74 21.78 21.83
N VAL A 35 -7.75 21.52 21.00
CA VAL A 35 -9.07 21.02 21.43
C VAL A 35 -9.06 19.50 21.63
N CYS A 36 -8.52 18.73 20.66
CA CYS A 36 -8.61 17.26 20.66
C CYS A 36 -7.25 16.54 20.76
N GLY A 37 -6.13 17.27 20.82
CA GLY A 37 -4.78 16.71 21.02
C GLY A 37 -4.21 15.90 19.85
N VAL A 38 -4.90 15.87 18.69
CA VAL A 38 -4.43 15.13 17.50
C VAL A 38 -3.33 15.90 16.77
N LEU A 39 -2.41 15.14 16.19
CA LEU A 39 -1.43 15.59 15.20
C LEU A 39 -2.07 15.47 13.82
N SER A 40 -2.23 16.59 13.13
CA SER A 40 -2.95 16.68 11.85
C SER A 40 -2.00 17.04 10.71
N SER A 41 -2.26 16.54 9.50
CA SER A 41 -1.50 16.92 8.30
C SER A 41 -1.76 18.36 7.85
N ARG A 42 -2.89 18.94 8.29
CA ARG A 42 -3.20 20.38 8.19
C ARG A 42 -3.85 20.91 9.46
N THR A 43 -3.47 22.12 9.86
CA THR A 43 -3.97 22.84 11.03
C THR A 43 -4.19 24.32 10.73
N SER A 44 -5.22 24.90 11.34
CA SER A 44 -5.53 26.33 11.35
C SER A 44 -4.95 26.95 12.63
N GLN A 45 -4.05 27.93 12.51
CA GLN A 45 -3.59 28.74 13.63
C GLN A 45 -4.27 30.11 13.63
N LEU A 46 -4.80 30.51 14.78
CA LEU A 46 -5.50 31.77 14.98
C LEU A 46 -4.54 32.91 15.36
N PRO A 47 -4.93 34.19 15.21
CA PRO A 47 -4.11 35.33 15.64
C PRO A 47 -3.73 35.33 17.12
N CYS A 48 -4.52 34.68 17.98
CA CYS A 48 -4.20 34.47 19.38
C CYS A 48 -3.21 33.31 19.65
N GLY A 49 -2.67 32.69 18.60
CA GLY A 49 -1.69 31.60 18.67
C GLY A 49 -2.28 30.18 18.77
N HIS A 50 -3.56 30.05 19.15
CA HIS A 50 -4.24 28.76 19.31
C HIS A 50 -4.40 27.99 17.98
N VAL A 51 -4.33 26.65 18.06
CA VAL A 51 -4.19 25.75 16.89
C VAL A 51 -5.31 24.71 16.84
N PHE A 52 -5.90 24.52 15.66
CA PHE A 52 -7.06 23.66 15.41
C PHE A 52 -6.79 22.70 14.25
N CYS A 53 -7.18 21.43 14.36
CA CYS A 53 -7.26 20.55 13.19
C CYS A 53 -8.52 20.89 12.36
N ALA A 54 -8.54 20.53 11.08
CA ALA A 54 -9.66 20.83 10.19
C ALA A 54 -11.04 20.39 10.74
N SER A 55 -11.10 19.27 11.48
CA SER A 55 -12.36 18.80 12.08
C SER A 55 -12.82 19.62 13.29
N CYS A 56 -11.93 20.32 14.01
CA CYS A 56 -12.29 21.21 15.11
C CYS A 56 -12.52 22.64 14.62
N ASP A 57 -11.72 23.12 13.66
CA ASP A 57 -11.91 24.45 13.04
C ASP A 57 -13.27 24.54 12.34
N ALA A 58 -13.70 23.46 11.67
CA ALA A 58 -15.02 23.39 11.03
C ALA A 58 -16.22 23.50 12.00
N GLN A 59 -16.01 23.30 13.30
CA GLN A 59 -17.01 23.41 14.38
C GLN A 59 -17.01 24.80 15.06
N LEU A 60 -16.06 25.69 14.75
CA LEU A 60 -16.06 27.05 15.30
C LEU A 60 -17.24 27.88 14.72
N PRO A 61 -17.73 28.90 15.44
CA PRO A 61 -18.71 29.84 14.91
C PRO A 61 -18.22 30.48 13.61
N ARG A 62 -19.13 30.76 12.67
CA ARG A 62 -18.82 31.28 11.33
C ARG A 62 -19.31 32.71 11.15
N GLY A 63 -18.63 33.49 10.32
CA GLY A 63 -18.96 34.89 10.09
C GLY A 63 -18.55 35.80 11.26
N LYS A 64 -19.36 36.81 11.57
CA LYS A 64 -19.01 37.92 12.49
C LYS A 64 -18.83 37.52 13.97
N ASP A 65 -19.23 36.30 14.32
CA ASP A 65 -19.13 35.75 15.68
C ASP A 65 -18.05 34.69 15.81
N ARG A 66 -17.19 34.54 14.79
CA ARG A 66 -16.00 33.68 14.84
C ARG A 66 -15.02 34.19 15.91
N CYS A 67 -14.92 33.42 17.00
CA CYS A 67 -14.05 33.68 18.14
C CYS A 67 -13.28 32.43 18.55
N CYS A 68 -12.16 32.62 19.26
CA CYS A 68 -11.37 31.52 19.80
C CYS A 68 -12.04 30.94 21.07
N PRO A 69 -12.26 29.61 21.17
CA PRO A 69 -12.88 28.98 22.34
C PRO A 69 -11.97 28.90 23.58
N PHE A 70 -10.73 29.39 23.52
CA PHE A 70 -9.79 29.40 24.66
C PHE A 70 -9.64 30.77 25.32
N ASP A 71 -9.81 31.86 24.56
CA ASP A 71 -9.57 33.23 25.04
C ASP A 71 -10.54 34.27 24.45
N GLU A 72 -11.65 33.81 23.85
CA GLU A 72 -12.79 34.57 23.31
C GLU A 72 -12.48 35.65 22.27
N LYS A 73 -11.20 35.82 21.89
CA LYS A 73 -10.77 36.80 20.89
C LYS A 73 -11.42 36.52 19.54
N LYS A 74 -12.09 37.54 18.98
CA LYS A 74 -12.65 37.51 17.62
C LYS A 74 -11.55 37.59 16.56
N PHE A 75 -11.78 36.96 15.42
CA PHE A 75 -10.87 36.95 14.26
C PHE A 75 -11.66 36.75 12.96
N THR A 76 -11.05 37.05 11.82
CA THR A 76 -11.62 36.80 10.49
C THR A 76 -10.90 35.66 9.78
N ASP A 77 -11.53 35.09 8.75
CA ASP A 77 -10.98 34.00 7.95
C ASP A 77 -9.62 34.36 7.30
N SER A 78 -9.40 35.65 7.00
CA SER A 78 -8.15 36.19 6.45
C SER A 78 -6.98 36.15 7.45
N ASP A 79 -7.28 36.15 8.76
CA ASP A 79 -6.27 36.19 9.82
C ASP A 79 -5.82 34.78 10.26
N VAL A 80 -6.38 33.73 9.65
CA VAL A 80 -6.08 32.32 9.98
C VAL A 80 -4.91 31.81 9.16
N HIS A 81 -3.81 31.46 9.83
CA HIS A 81 -2.64 30.88 9.17
C HIS A 81 -2.79 29.37 9.02
N SER A 82 -2.62 28.84 7.80
CA SER A 82 -2.69 27.40 7.52
C SER A 82 -1.32 26.75 7.62
N MET A 83 -1.13 25.90 8.64
CA MET A 83 0.06 25.07 8.82
C MET A 83 -0.17 23.67 8.24
N SER A 84 0.89 23.06 7.70
CA SER A 84 0.82 21.71 7.12
C SER A 84 2.14 20.96 7.22
N ILE A 85 2.06 19.62 7.22
CA ILE A 85 3.21 18.72 7.11
C ILE A 85 2.88 17.64 6.08
N GLU A 86 3.80 17.41 5.14
CA GLU A 86 3.63 16.34 4.16
C GLU A 86 3.80 14.96 4.81
N LEU A 87 3.06 13.97 4.31
CA LEU A 87 3.23 12.57 4.72
C LEU A 87 4.70 12.12 4.60
N ARG A 88 5.38 12.51 3.52
CA ARG A 88 6.80 12.21 3.27
C ARG A 88 7.73 12.75 4.35
N GLU A 89 7.45 13.93 4.93
CA GLU A 89 8.26 14.48 6.02
C GLU A 89 7.96 13.72 7.33
N LEU A 90 6.69 13.51 7.63
CA LEU A 90 6.26 12.77 8.82
C LEU A 90 6.83 11.34 8.82
N GLU A 91 6.87 10.68 7.66
CA GLU A 91 7.43 9.35 7.45
C GLU A 91 8.92 9.24 7.83
N GLN A 92 9.71 10.31 7.68
CA GLN A 92 11.12 10.31 8.09
C GLN A 92 11.32 10.52 9.59
N ARG A 93 10.31 10.98 10.34
CA ARG A 93 10.44 11.25 11.78
C ARG A 93 10.69 9.94 12.55
N ARG A 94 11.61 9.99 13.52
CA ARG A 94 11.94 8.81 14.34
C ARG A 94 10.86 8.54 15.39
N ILE A 95 10.42 7.29 15.46
CA ILE A 95 9.40 6.77 16.36
C ILE A 95 9.94 5.66 17.26
N MET A 96 9.10 5.20 18.17
CA MET A 96 9.30 4.05 19.04
C MET A 96 8.02 3.22 19.11
N CYS A 97 8.14 1.91 19.32
CA CYS A 97 6.96 1.04 19.41
C CYS A 97 6.15 1.29 20.70
N SER A 98 4.85 1.55 20.55
CA SER A 98 3.91 1.73 21.66
C SER A 98 3.39 0.42 22.28
N ALA A 99 3.85 -0.74 21.79
CA ALA A 99 3.36 -2.06 22.22
C ALA A 99 3.91 -2.46 23.61
N ARG A 100 3.13 -2.17 24.66
CA ARG A 100 3.33 -2.70 26.01
C ARG A 100 2.95 -4.19 26.09
N SER A 101 3.92 -5.06 25.79
CA SER A 101 4.00 -6.46 26.24
C SER A 101 4.91 -6.61 27.46
N SER A 102 4.91 -7.78 28.11
CA SER A 102 5.72 -8.09 29.30
C SER A 102 7.24 -8.03 29.09
N ARG A 103 7.69 -8.08 27.84
CA ARG A 103 8.94 -7.45 27.40
C ARG A 103 8.56 -6.28 26.49
N VAL A 104 9.07 -5.08 26.76
CA VAL A 104 8.79 -3.88 25.96
C VAL A 104 9.39 -4.09 24.56
N CYS A 105 8.65 -3.71 23.51
CA CYS A 105 9.18 -3.79 22.15
C CYS A 105 10.20 -2.67 21.91
N GLY A 106 11.49 -3.01 21.95
CA GLY A 106 12.62 -2.06 21.82
C GLY A 106 12.84 -1.47 20.42
N PHE A 107 11.85 -1.50 19.53
CA PHE A 107 11.95 -0.88 18.21
C PHE A 107 11.95 0.65 18.33
N SER A 108 12.98 1.28 17.76
CA SER A 108 12.99 2.68 17.34
C SER A 108 13.51 2.74 15.91
N GLY A 109 12.83 3.50 15.06
CA GLY A 109 13.02 3.54 13.61
C GLY A 109 12.19 4.67 13.00
N LYS A 110 12.07 4.76 11.68
CA LYS A 110 11.25 5.78 11.00
C LYS A 110 9.75 5.46 11.08
N LEU A 111 8.90 6.46 10.82
CA LEU A 111 7.46 6.24 10.74
C LEU A 111 7.06 5.45 9.49
N SER A 112 7.79 5.56 8.37
CA SER A 112 7.61 4.70 7.19
C SER A 112 7.71 3.21 7.55
N GLU A 113 8.66 2.86 8.41
CA GLU A 113 8.91 1.50 8.91
C GLU A 113 7.80 0.99 9.84
N LEU A 114 6.82 1.81 10.26
CA LEU A 114 5.80 1.41 11.24
C LEU A 114 4.86 0.31 10.70
N ALA A 115 4.52 0.32 9.42
CA ALA A 115 3.71 -0.72 8.80
C ALA A 115 4.46 -2.07 8.87
N ASP A 116 5.69 -2.06 8.35
CA ASP A 116 6.67 -3.13 8.35
C ASP A 116 7.05 -3.62 9.75
N HIS A 117 6.97 -2.76 10.77
CA HIS A 117 7.20 -3.11 12.15
C HIS A 117 6.00 -3.86 12.74
N LEU A 118 4.78 -3.33 12.60
CA LEU A 118 3.59 -3.85 13.28
C LEU A 118 3.20 -5.26 12.82
N THR A 119 3.44 -5.60 11.56
CA THR A 119 3.22 -6.94 11.01
C THR A 119 4.19 -8.00 11.56
N ARG A 120 5.38 -7.59 12.04
CA ARG A 120 6.40 -8.40 12.76
C ARG A 120 6.23 -8.32 14.29
N CYS A 121 5.51 -7.32 14.81
CA CYS A 121 5.52 -6.98 16.24
C CYS A 121 4.76 -7.99 17.12
N GLY A 122 5.51 -8.88 17.77
CA GLY A 122 4.97 -9.81 18.77
C GLY A 122 4.33 -9.15 19.99
N GLY A 123 4.63 -7.88 20.28
CA GLY A 123 4.03 -7.13 21.39
C GLY A 123 2.61 -6.62 21.13
N GLY A 124 2.15 -6.59 19.87
CA GLY A 124 0.79 -6.16 19.51
C GLY A 124 -0.28 -7.02 20.16
N LYS A 125 -1.43 -6.44 20.51
CA LYS A 125 -2.56 -7.16 21.12
C LYS A 125 -3.46 -7.79 20.06
N VAL A 126 -3.85 -9.04 20.27
CA VAL A 126 -4.83 -9.81 19.47
C VAL A 126 -5.93 -10.34 20.38
N LYS A 127 -7.14 -10.58 19.87
CA LYS A 127 -8.20 -11.25 20.64
C LYS A 127 -8.00 -12.77 20.59
N CYS A 128 -8.09 -13.44 21.73
CA CYS A 128 -8.13 -14.91 21.77
C CYS A 128 -9.46 -15.42 21.17
N CYS A 129 -9.44 -16.45 20.33
CA CYS A 129 -10.66 -17.03 19.74
C CYS A 129 -11.54 -17.80 20.75
N LYS A 130 -10.96 -18.37 21.83
CA LYS A 130 -11.71 -19.09 22.87
C LYS A 130 -12.41 -18.20 23.91
N CYS A 131 -11.91 -16.98 24.13
CA CYS A 131 -12.38 -16.13 25.25
C CYS A 131 -12.45 -14.62 24.96
N HIS A 132 -12.14 -14.20 23.74
CA HIS A 132 -12.10 -12.83 23.22
C HIS A 132 -11.25 -11.79 23.99
N ARG A 133 -10.64 -12.18 25.11
CA ARG A 133 -9.71 -11.35 25.89
C ARG A 133 -8.51 -10.94 25.02
N PRO A 134 -7.99 -9.70 25.20
CA PRO A 134 -6.80 -9.24 24.50
C PRO A 134 -5.53 -9.88 25.09
N VAL A 135 -4.74 -10.51 24.23
CA VAL A 135 -3.47 -11.19 24.56
C VAL A 135 -2.37 -10.63 23.66
N SER A 136 -1.12 -10.53 24.14
CA SER A 136 0.01 -10.17 23.27
C SER A 136 0.24 -11.27 22.21
N ARG A 137 0.51 -10.88 20.96
CA ARG A 137 0.62 -11.79 19.81
C ARG A 137 1.67 -12.87 20.02
N ASN A 138 2.78 -12.55 20.69
CA ASN A 138 3.84 -13.50 21.08
C ASN A 138 3.42 -14.52 22.16
N LEU A 139 2.35 -14.26 22.93
CA LEU A 139 1.81 -15.16 23.96
C LEU A 139 0.50 -15.83 23.52
N ALA A 140 0.00 -15.53 22.31
CA ALA A 140 -1.31 -15.97 21.86
C ALA A 140 -1.44 -17.50 21.73
N VAL A 141 -0.36 -18.21 21.35
CA VAL A 141 -0.35 -19.67 21.23
C VAL A 141 -0.35 -20.35 22.60
N ASP A 142 0.49 -19.89 23.54
CA ASP A 142 0.57 -20.47 24.88
C ASP A 142 -0.66 -20.14 25.72
N HIS A 143 -1.23 -18.95 25.51
CA HIS A 143 -2.58 -18.66 25.98
C HIS A 143 -3.62 -19.59 25.34
N TYR A 144 -3.62 -19.82 24.02
CA TYR A 144 -4.60 -20.73 23.39
C TYR A 144 -4.53 -22.16 23.93
N ARG A 145 -3.31 -22.67 24.16
CA ARG A 145 -3.03 -23.97 24.80
C ARG A 145 -3.60 -24.03 26.23
N SER A 146 -3.32 -23.01 27.05
CA SER A 146 -3.75 -22.94 28.46
C SER A 146 -5.18 -22.41 28.68
N CYS A 147 -5.85 -21.89 27.64
CA CYS A 147 -7.19 -21.34 27.76
C CYS A 147 -8.22 -22.47 27.86
N THR A 148 -8.72 -22.67 29.08
CA THR A 148 -9.75 -23.64 29.48
C THR A 148 -11.19 -23.19 29.17
N ARG A 149 -11.38 -21.98 28.64
CA ARG A 149 -12.69 -21.58 28.10
C ARG A 149 -12.96 -22.32 26.79
N GLY A 150 -14.21 -22.75 26.61
CA GLY A 150 -14.66 -23.54 25.47
C GLY A 150 -14.45 -22.85 24.12
N HIS A 151 -14.59 -23.63 23.05
CA HIS A 151 -14.54 -23.10 21.69
C HIS A 151 -15.85 -22.36 21.39
N LEU A 152 -15.85 -21.04 21.57
CA LEU A 152 -16.85 -20.17 20.95
C LEU A 152 -16.49 -20.01 19.48
N CYS A 153 -16.89 -21.00 18.66
CA CYS A 153 -16.98 -20.80 17.23
C CYS A 153 -18.04 -19.73 16.97
N ALA A 154 -17.60 -18.54 16.56
CA ALA A 154 -18.47 -17.42 16.23
C ALA A 154 -19.15 -17.64 14.86
N SER A 155 -19.96 -18.69 14.76
CA SER A 155 -21.07 -18.77 13.81
C SER A 155 -22.10 -17.72 14.23
N ASN A 156 -21.91 -16.49 13.76
CA ASN A 156 -22.74 -15.35 14.13
C ASN A 156 -24.09 -15.38 13.41
N ASP A 157 -24.99 -16.22 13.90
CA ASP A 157 -26.43 -15.92 13.93
C ASP A 157 -26.88 -15.85 15.40
N GLU A 158 -27.76 -14.89 15.70
CA GLU A 158 -28.57 -14.78 16.93
C GLU A 158 -27.88 -14.82 18.33
N ALA A 159 -26.85 -14.00 18.57
CA ALA A 159 -26.31 -13.80 19.93
C ALA A 159 -25.82 -12.36 20.24
N ALA A 160 -26.62 -11.33 19.92
CA ALA A 160 -26.26 -9.92 20.16
C ALA A 160 -27.43 -9.04 20.67
N ALA A 161 -28.27 -9.59 21.56
CA ALA A 161 -29.49 -8.93 22.05
C ALA A 161 -29.66 -8.96 23.58
N LYS A 162 -28.58 -8.68 24.34
CA LYS A 162 -28.65 -8.29 25.77
C LYS A 162 -27.31 -7.74 26.26
N GLU A 163 -27.27 -6.42 26.51
CA GLU A 163 -26.84 -5.76 27.76
C GLU A 163 -26.61 -4.26 27.49
N ILE A 164 -27.65 -3.47 27.78
CA ILE A 164 -27.56 -2.03 28.03
C ILE A 164 -28.27 -1.78 29.36
N GLY A 165 -27.52 -1.26 30.32
CA GLY A 165 -27.92 -0.89 31.68
C GLY A 165 -26.67 -0.38 32.41
N ASP A 166 -26.66 0.74 33.12
CA ASP A 166 -27.75 1.68 33.42
C ASP A 166 -27.27 3.13 33.38
N ALA A 167 -28.19 4.06 33.07
CA ALA A 167 -28.17 5.45 33.56
C ALA A 167 -29.54 6.15 33.37
N SER A 168 -30.26 6.33 34.49
CA SER A 168 -31.20 7.45 34.77
C SER A 168 -32.45 7.71 33.89
N GLN A 169 -33.62 7.30 34.41
CA GLN A 169 -34.70 8.17 34.96
C GLN A 169 -34.96 9.55 34.30
N MET A 170 -36.20 10.03 34.00
CA MET A 170 -37.60 9.64 34.31
C MET A 170 -38.50 9.86 33.03
N ALA A 171 -39.84 10.06 32.96
CA ALA A 171 -40.99 10.17 33.89
C ALA A 171 -42.34 9.90 33.15
N ALA A 172 -43.45 9.70 33.91
CA ALA A 172 -44.89 9.70 33.54
C ALA A 172 -45.39 8.67 32.48
N VAL A 173 -46.50 7.89 32.60
CA VAL A 173 -47.87 8.05 33.20
C VAL A 173 -48.79 8.89 32.27
N ASP A 174 -49.95 8.44 31.74
CA ASP A 174 -50.90 7.35 32.07
C ASP A 174 -51.72 6.82 30.84
N ARG A 175 -52.51 5.74 31.02
CA ARG A 175 -53.73 5.28 30.28
C ARG A 175 -53.64 4.22 29.15
N ARG A 176 -54.81 3.57 28.98
CA ARG A 176 -55.18 2.25 28.39
C ARG A 176 -56.66 2.33 27.94
N PRO A 177 -57.30 1.32 27.30
CA PRO A 177 -56.81 0.20 26.45
C PRO A 177 -57.67 -0.07 25.18
N ARG A 178 -57.36 -1.18 24.45
CA ARG A 178 -58.30 -2.04 23.66
C ARG A 178 -58.82 -1.45 22.31
N GLU A 179 -59.23 -2.19 21.27
CA GLU A 179 -59.40 -3.64 20.91
C GLU A 179 -58.71 -3.92 19.55
N SER A 180 -58.00 -5.03 19.28
CA SER A 180 -58.38 -6.46 19.07
C SER A 180 -58.83 -6.80 17.62
N VAL A 181 -58.77 -8.11 17.24
CA VAL A 181 -59.09 -8.79 15.94
C VAL A 181 -57.84 -9.25 15.14
N PRO A 182 -57.82 -10.48 14.52
CA PRO A 182 -56.56 -11.20 14.22
C PRO A 182 -56.22 -11.36 12.73
N THR A 183 -54.95 -11.68 12.45
CA THR A 183 -54.49 -12.18 11.15
C THR A 183 -54.40 -13.71 11.13
N LYS A 184 -55.00 -14.34 10.11
CA LYS A 184 -54.61 -15.70 9.69
C LYS A 184 -53.33 -15.59 8.85
N GLY A 185 -52.47 -16.60 8.94
CA GLY A 185 -51.14 -16.57 8.34
C GLY A 185 -51.10 -16.78 6.82
N VAL A 186 -49.96 -16.42 6.24
CA VAL A 186 -49.46 -16.93 4.97
C VAL A 186 -48.02 -17.38 5.21
N ASP A 187 -47.78 -18.66 4.92
CA ASP A 187 -46.55 -19.40 4.62
C ASP A 187 -45.17 -18.91 5.09
N SER A 188 -44.38 -19.87 5.60
CA SER A 188 -43.00 -19.66 6.01
C SER A 188 -42.03 -19.90 4.85
N GLU A 189 -41.31 -18.86 4.42
CA GLU A 189 -39.97 -18.98 3.84
C GLU A 189 -39.22 -17.63 3.78
N ALA A 190 -37.91 -17.67 3.47
CA ALA A 190 -37.03 -16.54 3.10
C ALA A 190 -36.87 -15.35 4.10
N ALA A 191 -35.99 -15.50 5.10
CA ALA A 191 -35.52 -14.37 5.95
C ALA A 191 -33.99 -14.14 6.02
N THR A 192 -33.14 -15.01 5.47
CA THR A 192 -31.67 -14.95 5.64
C THR A 192 -30.91 -14.33 4.45
N GLY A 193 -31.54 -14.09 3.30
CA GLY A 193 -30.86 -13.62 2.07
C GLY A 193 -30.61 -12.11 1.96
N CYS A 194 -31.19 -11.29 2.83
CA CYS A 194 -31.36 -9.85 2.55
C CYS A 194 -30.05 -9.04 2.51
N ARG A 195 -29.04 -9.36 3.33
CA ARG A 195 -27.80 -8.56 3.43
C ARG A 195 -26.67 -8.96 2.46
N THR A 196 -26.61 -10.21 2.03
CA THR A 196 -25.72 -10.64 0.93
C THR A 196 -26.25 -10.13 -0.40
N ASN A 197 -27.55 -10.30 -0.66
CA ASN A 197 -28.18 -9.84 -1.91
C ASN A 197 -28.03 -8.32 -2.07
N ALA A 198 -28.30 -7.52 -1.03
CA ALA A 198 -28.10 -6.07 -1.09
C ALA A 198 -26.66 -5.59 -1.40
N LEU A 199 -25.64 -6.45 -1.25
CA LEU A 199 -24.28 -6.18 -1.72
C LEU A 199 -24.04 -6.72 -3.14
N VAL A 200 -24.50 -7.93 -3.45
CA VAL A 200 -24.41 -8.52 -4.79
C VAL A 200 -25.19 -7.69 -5.82
N ASP A 201 -26.39 -7.22 -5.50
CA ASP A 201 -27.20 -6.32 -6.33
C ASP A 201 -26.54 -4.96 -6.53
N ARG A 202 -25.80 -4.45 -5.53
CA ARG A 202 -25.02 -3.21 -5.67
C ARG A 202 -23.79 -3.42 -6.54
N VAL A 203 -23.10 -4.56 -6.44
CA VAL A 203 -22.01 -4.94 -7.36
C VAL A 203 -22.55 -5.11 -8.77
N ALA A 204 -23.58 -5.93 -8.98
CA ALA A 204 -24.21 -6.15 -10.28
C ALA A 204 -24.86 -4.88 -10.87
N SER A 205 -25.28 -3.92 -10.04
CA SER A 205 -25.72 -2.59 -10.49
C SER A 205 -24.54 -1.74 -10.94
N LEU A 206 -23.44 -1.69 -10.18
CA LEU A 206 -22.22 -0.99 -10.55
C LEU A 206 -21.55 -1.59 -11.80
N GLU A 207 -21.55 -2.91 -11.96
CA GLU A 207 -21.09 -3.60 -13.17
C GLU A 207 -21.95 -3.26 -14.38
N ARG A 208 -23.29 -3.25 -14.24
CA ARG A 208 -24.19 -2.77 -15.30
C ARG A 208 -23.95 -1.29 -15.64
N GLN A 209 -23.70 -0.44 -14.65
CA GLN A 209 -23.36 0.97 -14.87
C GLN A 209 -21.99 1.14 -15.55
N LEU A 210 -20.98 0.35 -15.20
CA LEU A 210 -19.67 0.34 -15.86
C LEU A 210 -19.79 -0.13 -17.32
N LEU A 211 -20.57 -1.17 -17.59
CA LEU A 211 -20.87 -1.65 -18.94
C LEU A 211 -21.68 -0.62 -19.75
N GLU A 212 -22.57 0.14 -19.12
CA GLU A 212 -23.25 1.28 -19.76
C GLU A 212 -22.31 2.44 -20.05
N VAL A 213 -21.39 2.78 -19.14
CA VAL A 213 -20.37 3.83 -19.38
C VAL A 213 -19.44 3.42 -20.53
N GLN A 214 -19.05 2.14 -20.59
CA GLN A 214 -18.32 1.58 -21.73
C GLN A 214 -19.14 1.68 -23.02
N LYS A 215 -20.40 1.24 -23.04
CA LYS A 215 -21.29 1.36 -24.22
C LYS A 215 -21.56 2.80 -24.65
N LYS A 216 -21.67 3.74 -23.71
CA LYS A 216 -21.81 5.18 -23.99
C LYS A 216 -20.50 5.75 -24.56
N SER A 217 -19.34 5.27 -24.11
CA SER A 217 -18.03 5.66 -24.67
C SER A 217 -17.73 5.07 -26.06
N THR A 218 -18.29 3.90 -26.41
CA THR A 218 -18.17 3.33 -27.77
C THR A 218 -19.21 3.90 -28.72
N SER A 219 -20.45 4.13 -28.27
CA SER A 219 -21.48 4.87 -29.04
C SER A 219 -20.99 6.26 -29.43
N ARG A 220 -20.40 7.02 -28.48
CA ARG A 220 -19.84 8.37 -28.73
C ARG A 220 -18.59 8.38 -29.64
N LYS A 221 -18.09 7.21 -30.08
CA LYS A 221 -17.04 7.07 -31.09
C LYS A 221 -17.56 6.74 -32.50
N GLN A 222 -18.85 6.45 -32.68
CA GLN A 222 -19.44 6.15 -33.99
C GLN A 222 -20.03 7.38 -34.70
N SER A 223 -20.19 8.52 -34.01
CA SER A 223 -20.84 9.72 -34.54
C SER A 223 -19.88 10.90 -34.81
N SER A 224 -18.67 10.63 -35.30
CA SER A 224 -17.75 11.66 -35.81
C SER A 224 -16.71 11.12 -36.83
N VAL A 225 -17.15 10.29 -37.79
CA VAL A 225 -16.28 9.83 -38.89
C VAL A 225 -16.31 10.86 -40.02
N ALA A 226 -15.38 11.80 -40.00
CA ALA A 226 -15.05 12.68 -41.11
C ALA A 226 -13.52 12.74 -41.30
N ALA A 227 -13.07 12.63 -42.55
CA ALA A 227 -11.70 12.27 -42.92
C ALA A 227 -10.57 13.11 -42.25
N GLY A 228 -9.59 12.42 -41.67
CA GLY A 228 -8.32 13.00 -41.21
C GLY A 228 -7.20 11.94 -41.24
N LYS A 229 -6.04 12.27 -41.80
CA LYS A 229 -4.93 11.32 -41.96
C LYS A 229 -4.14 11.15 -40.65
N GLY A 230 -3.98 9.91 -40.19
CA GLY A 230 -2.84 9.43 -39.39
C GLY A 230 -2.64 10.01 -37.99
N ALA A 231 -2.89 9.18 -36.97
CA ALA A 231 -2.31 9.34 -35.64
C ALA A 231 -1.86 7.97 -35.12
N ALA A 232 -0.62 7.87 -34.64
CA ALA A 232 -0.10 6.63 -34.08
C ALA A 232 -0.68 6.34 -32.69
N VAL A 233 -0.75 5.05 -32.31
CA VAL A 233 -0.99 4.66 -30.92
C VAL A 233 0.14 5.21 -30.06
N ILE A 234 -0.18 6.09 -29.11
CA ILE A 234 0.83 6.73 -28.27
C ILE A 234 1.48 5.69 -27.36
N GLN A 235 2.79 5.54 -27.52
CA GLN A 235 3.61 4.57 -26.81
C GLN A 235 4.17 5.18 -25.53
N GLY A 236 3.87 4.56 -24.39
CA GLY A 236 4.64 4.69 -23.16
C GLY A 236 5.52 3.46 -22.95
N PRO A 237 6.58 3.55 -22.12
CA PRO A 237 7.46 2.41 -21.80
C PRO A 237 6.82 1.37 -20.87
N TYR A 238 5.54 1.51 -20.53
CA TYR A 238 4.80 0.54 -19.72
C TYR A 238 4.01 -0.42 -20.62
N ARG A 239 4.23 -1.73 -20.44
CA ARG A 239 3.32 -2.77 -20.94
C ARG A 239 2.45 -3.26 -19.77
N PRO A 240 1.19 -3.64 -19.99
CA PRO A 240 0.43 -4.40 -18.99
C PRO A 240 1.06 -5.79 -18.76
N PRO A 241 0.76 -6.46 -17.63
CA PRO A 241 1.17 -7.84 -17.41
C PRO A 241 0.67 -8.78 -18.52
N SER A 242 1.48 -9.77 -18.88
CA SER A 242 1.16 -10.76 -19.92
C SER A 242 -0.06 -11.64 -19.59
N LYS A 243 -0.42 -11.76 -18.31
CA LYS A 243 -1.59 -12.51 -17.81
C LYS A 243 -2.17 -11.82 -16.56
N ALA A 244 -3.46 -12.02 -16.28
CA ALA A 244 -4.07 -11.57 -15.05
C ALA A 244 -3.41 -12.23 -13.82
N GLY A 245 -3.17 -11.44 -12.76
CA GLY A 245 -2.53 -11.90 -11.51
C GLY A 245 -1.00 -11.91 -11.52
N VAL A 246 -0.36 -11.72 -12.68
CA VAL A 246 1.11 -11.59 -12.78
C VAL A 246 1.55 -10.20 -12.30
N LEU A 247 2.61 -10.16 -11.49
CA LEU A 247 3.21 -8.91 -11.03
C LEU A 247 4.24 -8.43 -12.06
N ILE A 248 4.22 -7.15 -12.42
CA ILE A 248 5.16 -6.56 -13.40
C ILE A 248 5.80 -5.26 -12.86
N THR A 249 7.06 -5.01 -13.24
CA THR A 249 7.68 -3.68 -13.17
C THR A 249 8.62 -3.45 -14.36
N THR A 250 8.91 -2.19 -14.67
CA THR A 250 9.78 -1.79 -15.79
C THR A 250 11.12 -1.31 -15.26
N CYS A 251 12.18 -2.07 -15.55
CA CYS A 251 13.57 -1.67 -15.25
C CYS A 251 14.16 -0.87 -16.41
N LYS A 252 14.95 0.16 -16.09
CA LYS A 252 15.66 1.01 -17.06
C LYS A 252 17.17 0.83 -16.93
N PHE A 253 17.84 0.56 -18.04
CA PHE A 253 19.28 0.79 -18.18
C PHE A 253 19.48 2.15 -18.85
N ALA A 254 19.97 3.13 -18.10
CA ALA A 254 20.26 4.45 -18.62
C ALA A 254 21.61 4.47 -19.35
N ASP A 255 21.65 5.09 -20.54
CA ASP A 255 22.86 5.16 -21.39
C ASP A 255 23.49 3.77 -21.63
N ILE A 256 22.79 2.92 -22.36
CA ILE A 256 23.20 1.54 -22.62
C ILE A 256 24.50 1.46 -23.46
N TYR A 257 24.72 2.45 -24.35
CA TYR A 257 25.86 2.49 -25.27
C TYR A 257 27.20 2.64 -24.55
N ALA A 258 27.30 3.41 -23.46
CA ALA A 258 28.53 3.47 -22.67
C ALA A 258 28.98 2.10 -22.09
N GLY A 259 28.09 1.10 -22.05
CA GLY A 259 28.45 -0.29 -21.75
C GLY A 259 29.20 -0.99 -22.90
N VAL A 260 28.85 -0.66 -24.14
CA VAL A 260 29.49 -1.10 -25.39
C VAL A 260 30.79 -0.34 -25.63
N ASP A 261 30.77 0.98 -25.54
CA ASP A 261 31.93 1.87 -25.76
C ASP A 261 33.07 1.61 -24.76
N SER A 262 32.73 1.06 -23.59
CA SER A 262 33.66 0.59 -22.57
C SER A 262 34.46 -0.68 -22.95
N LEU A 263 34.10 -1.39 -24.03
CA LEU A 263 34.75 -2.64 -24.44
C LEU A 263 35.98 -2.37 -25.31
N ASN A 264 37.06 -3.09 -25.03
CA ASN A 264 38.28 -3.06 -25.84
C ASN A 264 39.05 -4.38 -25.70
N GLU A 265 40.19 -4.50 -26.38
CA GLU A 265 41.04 -5.71 -26.39
C GLU A 265 41.44 -6.19 -24.99
N LYS A 266 41.68 -5.26 -24.05
CA LYS A 266 42.07 -5.57 -22.66
C LYS A 266 40.86 -5.70 -21.73
N LYS A 267 39.70 -5.19 -22.14
CA LYS A 267 38.44 -5.20 -21.39
C LYS A 267 37.33 -5.79 -22.25
N THR A 268 37.38 -7.10 -22.43
CA THR A 268 36.40 -7.89 -23.18
C THR A 268 35.05 -8.01 -22.49
N LYS A 269 34.89 -7.50 -21.26
CA LYS A 269 33.71 -7.68 -20.43
C LYS A 269 33.34 -6.42 -19.66
N VAL A 270 32.08 -6.00 -19.74
CA VAL A 270 31.52 -4.79 -19.10
C VAL A 270 30.15 -5.12 -18.51
N ARG A 271 29.78 -4.46 -17.40
CA ARG A 271 28.42 -4.51 -16.84
C ARG A 271 27.85 -3.10 -16.69
N LYS A 272 26.57 -2.94 -17.02
CA LYS A 272 25.72 -1.81 -16.62
C LYS A 272 24.68 -2.37 -15.64
N SER A 273 24.60 -1.84 -14.43
CA SER A 273 23.57 -2.20 -13.44
C SER A 273 22.38 -1.24 -13.56
N THR A 274 21.19 -1.70 -13.19
CA THR A 274 20.05 -0.81 -12.95
C THR A 274 20.08 -0.24 -11.53
N ASP A 275 19.20 0.72 -11.25
CA ASP A 275 18.76 1.02 -9.88
C ASP A 275 18.15 -0.22 -9.20
N THR A 276 17.89 -0.10 -7.89
CA THR A 276 17.22 -1.15 -7.11
C THR A 276 15.69 -0.99 -7.19
N TYR A 277 14.99 -2.07 -7.49
CA TYR A 277 13.54 -2.14 -7.62
C TYR A 277 12.94 -3.05 -6.55
N SER A 278 11.65 -2.85 -6.26
CA SER A 278 10.85 -3.75 -5.42
C SER A 278 9.59 -4.18 -6.18
N LEU A 279 9.33 -5.49 -6.23
CA LEU A 279 8.15 -6.07 -6.88
C LEU A 279 7.59 -7.20 -6.02
N GLY A 280 6.31 -7.14 -5.68
CA GLY A 280 5.65 -8.15 -4.84
C GLY A 280 6.21 -8.29 -3.42
N GLY A 281 6.98 -7.30 -2.94
CA GLY A 281 7.72 -7.34 -1.67
C GLY A 281 9.13 -7.95 -1.77
N TYR A 282 9.57 -8.40 -2.94
CA TYR A 282 10.97 -8.78 -3.18
C TYR A 282 11.77 -7.60 -3.72
N THR A 283 12.96 -7.36 -3.18
CA THR A 283 13.89 -6.33 -3.63
C THR A 283 14.96 -6.92 -4.54
N PHE A 284 15.21 -6.29 -5.69
CA PHE A 284 16.11 -6.81 -6.71
C PHE A 284 16.76 -5.71 -7.57
N LYS A 285 17.76 -6.07 -8.38
CA LYS A 285 18.24 -5.27 -9.52
C LYS A 285 18.43 -6.17 -10.75
N LEU A 286 18.59 -5.56 -11.92
CA LEU A 286 19.15 -6.24 -13.08
C LEU A 286 20.58 -5.74 -13.35
N GLU A 287 21.40 -6.58 -13.98
CA GLU A 287 22.62 -6.17 -14.67
C GLU A 287 22.59 -6.64 -16.12
N CYS A 288 22.97 -5.75 -17.02
CA CYS A 288 23.23 -6.03 -18.42
C CYS A 288 24.75 -6.25 -18.58
N GLU A 289 25.13 -7.48 -18.91
CA GLU A 289 26.52 -7.91 -19.05
C GLU A 289 26.89 -8.05 -20.52
N PHE A 290 27.76 -7.18 -21.00
CA PHE A 290 28.33 -7.22 -22.34
C PHE A 290 29.62 -8.04 -22.34
N THR A 291 29.74 -8.99 -23.26
CA THR A 291 30.95 -9.80 -23.48
C THR A 291 31.34 -9.75 -24.96
N LYS A 292 32.50 -9.19 -25.26
CA LYS A 292 33.11 -9.16 -26.60
C LYS A 292 33.94 -10.42 -26.82
N ASN A 293 33.49 -11.26 -27.74
CA ASN A 293 34.22 -12.41 -28.26
C ASN A 293 34.58 -12.10 -29.72
N GLU A 294 35.88 -11.95 -30.02
CA GLU A 294 36.37 -11.54 -31.34
C GLU A 294 35.67 -10.24 -31.82
N ASN A 295 34.94 -10.31 -32.94
CA ASN A 295 34.18 -9.22 -33.53
C ASN A 295 32.68 -9.24 -33.19
N LYS A 296 32.25 -10.05 -32.21
CA LYS A 296 30.85 -10.15 -31.76
C LYS A 296 30.70 -9.71 -30.31
N ILE A 297 29.67 -8.92 -30.03
CA ILE A 297 29.30 -8.50 -28.67
C ILE A 297 28.00 -9.23 -28.31
N ASN A 298 28.05 -10.02 -27.25
CA ASN A 298 26.89 -10.70 -26.69
C ASN A 298 26.48 -10.02 -25.39
N VAL A 299 25.18 -9.97 -25.14
CA VAL A 299 24.58 -9.44 -23.92
C VAL A 299 23.82 -10.53 -23.19
N ALA A 300 23.99 -10.60 -21.86
CA ALA A 300 23.12 -11.36 -20.97
C ALA A 300 22.54 -10.43 -19.89
N PHE A 301 21.29 -10.67 -19.51
CA PHE A 301 20.63 -9.98 -18.40
C PHE A 301 20.61 -10.88 -17.16
N THR A 302 21.04 -10.35 -16.03
CA THR A 302 21.19 -11.10 -14.77
C THR A 302 20.33 -10.45 -13.68
N LEU A 303 19.40 -11.20 -13.07
CA LEU A 303 18.63 -10.72 -11.93
C LEU A 303 19.31 -11.10 -10.62
N PHE A 304 19.46 -10.12 -9.72
CA PHE A 304 20.02 -10.30 -8.37
C PHE A 304 18.97 -9.96 -7.32
N LEU A 305 18.70 -10.88 -6.38
CA LEU A 305 17.86 -10.62 -5.21
C LEU A 305 18.69 -10.01 -4.06
N ARG A 306 18.07 -9.14 -3.26
CA ARG A 306 18.62 -8.54 -2.03
C ARG A 306 17.56 -8.52 -0.94
N ASP A 307 18.01 -8.42 0.30
CA ASP A 307 17.15 -8.27 1.48
C ASP A 307 16.37 -6.95 1.40
N GLY A 308 15.05 -7.07 1.23
CA GLY A 308 14.11 -5.95 1.23
C GLY A 308 13.48 -5.70 2.61
N GLU A 309 12.77 -4.58 2.77
CA GLU A 309 12.08 -4.25 4.03
C GLU A 309 10.98 -5.28 4.35
N TRP A 310 10.34 -5.78 3.30
CA TRP A 310 9.19 -6.70 3.28
C TRP A 310 9.56 -8.19 3.32
N ASP A 311 10.86 -8.52 3.40
CA ASP A 311 11.44 -9.87 3.31
C ASP A 311 10.88 -10.93 4.28
N SER A 312 10.14 -10.51 5.32
CA SER A 312 9.49 -11.39 6.29
C SER A 312 8.01 -11.67 6.01
N TYR A 313 7.44 -11.07 4.96
CA TYR A 313 6.04 -11.21 4.55
C TYR A 313 5.88 -11.89 3.20
N VAL A 314 6.97 -11.95 2.43
CA VAL A 314 7.08 -12.73 1.20
C VAL A 314 7.67 -14.12 1.48
N GLU A 315 7.40 -15.08 0.60
CA GLU A 315 7.84 -16.45 0.76
C GLU A 315 9.33 -16.63 0.39
N TRP A 316 10.06 -17.43 1.18
CA TRP A 316 11.44 -17.79 0.92
C TRP A 316 11.68 -19.31 1.12
N PRO A 317 12.55 -19.97 0.33
CA PRO A 317 13.27 -19.46 -0.85
C PRO A 317 12.33 -18.90 -1.93
N PHE A 318 12.81 -17.97 -2.75
CA PHE A 318 12.03 -17.33 -3.80
C PHE A 318 11.52 -18.37 -4.81
N LYS A 319 10.21 -18.48 -5.00
CA LYS A 319 9.57 -19.51 -5.85
C LYS A 319 8.89 -18.97 -7.11
N LYS A 320 8.95 -17.66 -7.34
CA LYS A 320 8.27 -17.01 -8.47
C LYS A 320 8.96 -17.37 -9.79
N LYS A 321 8.17 -17.62 -10.83
CA LYS A 321 8.71 -17.75 -12.19
C LYS A 321 9.05 -16.36 -12.70
N VAL A 322 10.26 -16.19 -13.23
CA VAL A 322 10.74 -14.89 -13.70
C VAL A 322 10.85 -14.90 -15.22
N THR A 323 10.26 -13.90 -15.87
CA THR A 323 10.59 -13.57 -17.26
C THR A 323 11.13 -12.14 -17.33
N LEU A 324 12.30 -11.97 -17.93
CA LEU A 324 12.77 -10.67 -18.38
C LEU A 324 12.30 -10.44 -19.81
N ILE A 325 11.84 -9.24 -20.12
CA ILE A 325 11.26 -8.91 -21.43
C ILE A 325 11.96 -7.68 -21.96
N VAL A 326 12.88 -7.85 -22.93
CA VAL A 326 13.56 -6.73 -23.59
C VAL A 326 12.57 -6.07 -24.53
N MET A 327 12.17 -4.85 -24.22
CA MET A 327 11.10 -4.17 -24.93
C MET A 327 11.59 -3.54 -26.22
N HIS A 328 10.91 -3.80 -27.34
CA HIS A 328 11.13 -3.02 -28.55
C HIS A 328 10.41 -1.67 -28.38
N ALA A 329 11.17 -0.58 -28.56
CA ALA A 329 10.69 0.79 -28.35
C ALA A 329 9.38 1.13 -29.09
N LYS A 330 9.08 0.44 -30.22
CA LYS A 330 7.97 0.77 -31.11
C LYS A 330 7.02 -0.38 -31.47
N ASP A 331 7.29 -1.61 -31.04
CA ASP A 331 6.51 -2.78 -31.51
C ASP A 331 6.46 -3.92 -30.48
N ALA A 332 5.35 -4.00 -29.74
CA ALA A 332 5.16 -5.00 -28.69
C ALA A 332 5.15 -6.46 -29.20
N ALA A 333 4.87 -6.70 -30.49
CA ALA A 333 4.91 -8.05 -31.07
C ALA A 333 6.33 -8.59 -31.25
N LYS A 334 7.35 -7.73 -31.06
CA LYS A 334 8.77 -8.07 -31.13
C LYS A 334 9.47 -8.05 -29.77
N ASP A 335 8.77 -7.78 -28.66
CA ASP A 335 9.36 -7.77 -27.32
C ASP A 335 10.00 -9.15 -27.00
N VAL A 336 11.31 -9.20 -26.74
CA VAL A 336 12.07 -10.46 -26.59
C VAL A 336 11.93 -11.00 -25.17
N ARG A 337 11.24 -12.14 -25.02
CA ARG A 337 11.01 -12.80 -23.74
C ARG A 337 12.15 -13.77 -23.40
N LEU A 338 12.85 -13.50 -22.31
CA LEU A 338 13.98 -14.25 -21.78
C LEU A 338 13.59 -14.83 -20.40
N PRO A 339 13.15 -16.10 -20.32
CA PRO A 339 12.83 -16.73 -19.04
C PRO A 339 14.09 -16.95 -18.20
N LEU A 340 13.96 -16.86 -16.87
CA LEU A 340 15.01 -17.11 -15.89
C LEU A 340 14.65 -18.32 -15.02
N THR A 341 15.55 -19.30 -14.96
CA THR A 341 15.43 -20.44 -14.06
C THR A 341 15.86 -20.01 -12.65
N MET A 342 14.95 -20.08 -11.67
CA MET A 342 15.18 -19.62 -10.30
C MET A 342 15.18 -20.83 -9.35
N ASP A 343 16.16 -21.72 -9.53
CA ASP A 343 16.30 -23.02 -8.85
C ASP A 343 17.52 -23.08 -7.92
N ASN A 344 18.65 -22.49 -8.32
CA ASN A 344 19.89 -22.49 -7.57
C ASN A 344 19.70 -21.79 -6.21
N TYR A 345 19.86 -22.54 -5.12
CA TYR A 345 19.66 -22.04 -3.76
C TYR A 345 20.52 -20.81 -3.42
N ASN A 346 21.70 -20.62 -4.01
CA ASN A 346 22.50 -19.40 -3.78
C ASN A 346 21.94 -18.14 -4.45
N VAL A 347 21.00 -18.31 -5.39
CA VAL A 347 20.21 -17.25 -6.05
C VAL A 347 18.90 -17.00 -5.29
N VAL A 348 18.20 -18.06 -4.87
CA VAL A 348 16.83 -17.95 -4.32
C VAL A 348 16.68 -18.04 -2.80
N LYS A 349 17.73 -18.39 -2.03
CA LYS A 349 17.71 -18.29 -0.57
C LYS A 349 17.34 -16.88 -0.12
N ARG A 350 16.76 -16.73 1.08
CA ARG A 350 16.55 -15.40 1.66
C ARG A 350 17.90 -14.66 1.82
N PRO A 351 18.13 -13.51 1.17
CA PRO A 351 19.36 -12.74 1.33
C PRO A 351 19.51 -12.23 2.77
N ARG A 352 20.72 -11.84 3.17
CA ARG A 352 21.02 -11.34 4.52
C ARG A 352 22.18 -10.36 4.51
N GLY A 353 22.04 -9.29 5.29
CA GLY A 353 23.16 -8.39 5.63
C GLY A 353 23.50 -7.37 4.55
N GLY A 354 22.53 -6.98 3.73
CA GLY A 354 22.71 -6.03 2.63
C GLY A 354 23.48 -6.60 1.43
N VAL A 355 23.81 -7.89 1.42
CA VAL A 355 24.57 -8.54 0.36
C VAL A 355 23.63 -9.07 -0.72
N TRP A 356 23.90 -8.76 -1.98
CA TRP A 356 23.22 -9.37 -3.11
C TRP A 356 23.45 -10.89 -3.10
N ASN A 357 22.40 -11.68 -3.32
CA ASN A 357 22.56 -13.09 -3.65
C ASN A 357 23.39 -13.23 -4.95
N TRP A 358 23.82 -14.45 -5.25
CA TRP A 358 24.30 -14.72 -6.62
C TRP A 358 23.16 -14.43 -7.58
N GLY A 359 23.43 -13.71 -8.66
CA GLY A 359 22.43 -13.51 -9.71
C GLY A 359 22.32 -14.76 -10.58
N ASN A 360 21.17 -14.96 -11.24
CA ASN A 360 21.10 -15.87 -12.39
C ASN A 360 20.87 -15.10 -13.68
N SER A 361 21.48 -15.60 -14.75
CA SER A 361 21.57 -14.94 -16.05
C SER A 361 20.65 -15.61 -17.06
N THR A 362 20.10 -14.80 -17.95
CA THR A 362 19.43 -15.24 -19.17
C THR A 362 20.42 -15.88 -20.13
N ILE A 363 19.91 -16.58 -21.15
CA ILE A 363 20.69 -16.88 -22.35
C ILE A 363 21.28 -15.59 -22.95
N THR A 364 22.43 -15.69 -23.59
CA THR A 364 23.03 -14.56 -24.32
C THR A 364 22.25 -14.24 -25.59
N VAL A 365 22.05 -12.95 -25.84
CA VAL A 365 21.54 -12.39 -27.10
C VAL A 365 22.63 -11.56 -27.79
N ASN A 366 22.59 -11.45 -29.12
CA ASN A 366 23.56 -10.65 -29.88
C ASN A 366 23.25 -9.16 -29.72
N TRP A 367 24.25 -8.32 -29.43
CA TRP A 367 24.05 -6.88 -29.28
C TRP A 367 23.47 -6.23 -30.54
N ASN A 368 23.95 -6.64 -31.72
CA ASN A 368 23.51 -6.08 -33.00
C ASN A 368 22.00 -6.32 -33.23
N ASP A 369 21.43 -7.36 -32.62
CA ASP A 369 19.98 -7.65 -32.68
C ASP A 369 19.16 -6.81 -31.69
N ILE A 370 19.78 -6.21 -30.66
CA ILE A 370 19.15 -5.19 -29.78
C ILE A 370 19.25 -3.80 -30.44
N GLU A 371 20.44 -3.46 -30.93
CA GLU A 371 20.79 -2.17 -31.50
C GLU A 371 20.06 -1.90 -32.82
N LEU A 372 20.34 -2.70 -33.86
CA LEU A 372 19.88 -2.43 -35.23
C LEU A 372 18.37 -2.68 -35.42
N ARG A 373 17.74 -3.40 -34.49
CA ARG A 373 16.30 -3.74 -34.54
C ARG A 373 15.42 -2.82 -33.67
N GLY A 374 15.98 -1.78 -33.05
CA GLY A 374 15.21 -0.72 -32.40
C GLY A 374 14.67 -1.02 -31.00
N TYR A 375 15.41 -1.79 -30.19
CA TYR A 375 15.09 -2.00 -28.77
C TYR A 375 15.57 -0.85 -27.88
N VAL A 376 16.57 -0.07 -28.31
CA VAL A 376 17.05 1.12 -27.61
C VAL A 376 16.26 2.36 -28.05
N ASP A 377 15.72 3.15 -27.11
CA ASP A 377 15.16 4.49 -27.38
C ASP A 377 16.08 5.55 -26.76
N ARG A 378 16.56 6.51 -27.57
CA ARG A 378 17.40 7.65 -27.13
C ARG A 378 18.66 7.29 -26.33
N GLY A 379 19.16 6.07 -26.45
CA GLY A 379 20.29 5.56 -25.66
C GLY A 379 19.89 4.82 -24.38
N ASP A 380 18.59 4.69 -24.09
CA ASP A 380 18.06 3.93 -22.95
C ASP A 380 17.50 2.58 -23.41
N LEU A 381 17.73 1.53 -22.60
CA LEU A 381 17.15 0.19 -22.82
C LEU A 381 16.17 -0.16 -21.69
N TYR A 382 14.98 -0.61 -22.07
CA TYR A 382 13.89 -0.94 -21.15
C TYR A 382 13.66 -2.45 -21.08
N VAL A 383 13.60 -2.99 -19.87
CA VAL A 383 13.37 -4.42 -19.62
C VAL A 383 12.26 -4.57 -18.58
N ASN A 384 11.13 -5.17 -18.97
CA ASN A 384 10.10 -5.55 -17.99
C ASN A 384 10.50 -6.82 -17.25
N VAL A 385 10.11 -6.89 -15.98
CA VAL A 385 10.31 -8.03 -15.10
C VAL A 385 8.95 -8.53 -14.65
N GLU A 386 8.58 -9.75 -15.05
CA GLU A 386 7.34 -10.41 -14.65
C GLU A 386 7.64 -11.49 -13.61
N PHE A 387 6.89 -11.48 -12.49
CA PHE A 387 6.86 -12.54 -11.48
C PHE A 387 5.49 -13.25 -11.50
N GLU A 388 5.47 -14.54 -11.89
CA GLU A 388 4.31 -15.44 -11.76
C GLU A 388 4.37 -16.23 -10.44
#